data_AF-A0A2D8GJG7-F1
#
_entry.id   AF-A0A2D8GJG7-F1
#
_cell.length_a   1.000
_cell.length_b   1.000
_cell.length_c   1.000
_cell.angle_alpha   90.00
_cell.angle_beta   90.00
_cell.angle_gamma   90.00
#
_symmetry.space_group_name_H-M   'P 1'
#
loop_
_entity.id
_entity.type
_entity.pdbx_description
1 polymer ?
#
loop_
_entity_poly.entity_id
_entity_poly.type
_entity_poly.pdbx_seq_one_letter_code
_entity_poly.pdbx_strand_id
1 'polypeptide(L)'
;MALPTSGALSLNAIHIEAGGSSGTQASLNDADIRNLIGKGSGVQMSFSEWYGASASTPNGSSITCGSYSTTGKYAATYKGYADSIAGLGSAIGSYTDRTFTVNGKTFDLIAIYSNTGGIFQSHTILITGNYAGQSLQSVTGFRYLRNGSAYVFDSQFNDYLGNAMTSIYNSSQNFTTWSGISSTNTSISQLPTSGTVNFYWSN
;
A
#
# COMPACT_ATOMS: atom_id res chain seq x y z
N MET A 1 5.67 1.96 19.40
CA MET A 1 4.71 1.61 20.46
C MET A 1 3.56 2.59 20.38
N ALA A 2 2.35 2.12 20.07
CA ALA A 2 1.20 3.00 19.87
C ALA A 2 1.06 4.08 20.96
N LEU A 3 0.74 5.30 20.53
CA LEU A 3 0.48 6.43 21.40
C LEU A 3 -0.67 6.10 22.35
N PRO A 4 -0.69 6.69 23.56
CA PRO A 4 -1.76 6.45 24.51
C PRO A 4 -3.12 6.77 23.90
N THR A 5 -4.13 5.98 24.23
CA THR A 5 -5.50 6.12 23.72
C THR A 5 -6.33 7.15 24.47
N SER A 6 -5.80 7.68 25.58
CA SER A 6 -6.41 8.77 26.37
C SER A 6 -5.36 9.48 27.22
N GLY A 7 -5.72 10.62 27.82
CA GLY A 7 -4.87 11.38 28.72
C GLY A 7 -3.98 12.41 28.02
N ALA A 8 -2.91 12.84 28.70
CA ALA A 8 -2.00 13.84 28.18
C ALA A 8 -1.10 13.25 27.08
N LEU A 9 -1.20 13.81 25.88
CA LEU A 9 -0.33 13.48 24.76
C LEU A 9 0.75 14.56 24.61
N SER A 10 2.03 14.17 24.67
CA SER A 10 3.13 15.12 24.49
C SER A 10 3.70 15.03 23.08
N LEU A 11 4.18 16.16 22.55
CA LEU A 11 4.87 16.18 21.26
C LEU A 11 6.10 15.28 21.26
N ASN A 12 6.81 15.18 22.40
CA ASN A 12 7.93 14.26 22.55
C ASN A 12 7.51 12.79 22.43
N ALA A 13 6.33 12.41 22.95
CA ALA A 13 5.80 11.05 22.77
C ALA A 13 5.46 10.76 21.30
N ILE A 14 4.86 11.72 20.60
CA ILE A 14 4.59 11.65 19.16
C ILE A 14 5.90 11.52 18.37
N HIS A 15 6.90 12.32 18.72
CA HIS A 15 8.21 12.33 18.08
C HIS A 15 8.96 11.01 18.25
N ILE A 16 9.01 10.50 19.49
CA ILE A 16 9.59 9.20 19.78
C ILE A 16 8.87 8.11 18.99
N GLU A 17 7.54 8.17 18.93
CA GLU A 17 6.78 7.18 18.18
C GLU A 17 7.07 7.25 16.69
N ALA A 18 7.21 8.45 16.11
CA ALA A 18 7.58 8.65 14.72
C ALA A 18 9.02 8.20 14.37
N GLY A 19 9.79 7.69 15.35
CA GLY A 19 11.17 7.24 15.17
C GLY A 19 12.22 8.28 15.53
N GLY A 20 11.81 9.40 16.11
CA GLY A 20 12.68 10.45 16.60
C GLY A 20 13.38 10.11 17.91
N SER A 21 14.53 10.74 18.16
CA SER A 21 15.23 10.65 19.45
C SER A 21 14.59 11.58 20.47
N SER A 22 14.43 11.10 21.71
CA SER A 22 13.94 11.94 22.82
C SER A 22 14.78 13.21 22.98
N GLY A 23 14.13 14.34 23.21
CA GLY A 23 14.81 15.62 23.48
C GLY A 23 15.42 16.31 22.26
N THR A 24 15.22 15.80 21.04
CA THR A 24 15.53 16.54 19.81
C THR A 24 14.32 17.38 19.36
N GLN A 25 14.59 18.42 18.56
CA GLN A 25 13.53 19.28 18.05
C GLN A 25 12.63 18.48 17.09
N ALA A 26 11.33 18.66 17.26
CA ALA A 26 10.28 18.03 16.46
C ALA A 26 9.17 19.04 16.19
N SER A 27 8.55 18.95 15.02
CA SER A 27 7.38 19.74 14.64
C SER A 27 6.22 18.83 14.29
N LEU A 28 5.00 19.22 14.68
CA LEU A 28 3.77 18.52 14.30
C LEU A 28 3.60 18.35 12.79
N ASN A 29 4.19 19.25 12.01
CA ASN A 29 4.12 19.21 10.55
C ASN A 29 5.35 18.54 9.92
N ASP A 30 6.18 17.84 10.68
CA ASP A 30 7.26 17.02 10.13
C ASP A 30 6.70 15.77 9.43
N ALA A 31 7.42 15.29 8.42
CA ALA A 31 6.92 14.25 7.53
C ALA A 31 6.70 12.92 8.27
N ASP A 32 7.68 12.47 9.04
CA ASP A 32 7.63 11.30 9.91
C ASP A 32 6.49 11.37 10.95
N ILE A 33 6.29 12.54 11.58
CA ILE A 33 5.22 12.76 12.56
C ILE A 33 3.84 12.69 11.91
N ARG A 34 3.57 13.48 10.86
CA ARG A 34 2.27 13.42 10.14
C ARG A 34 1.96 12.05 9.57
N ASN A 35 3.01 11.30 9.25
CA ASN A 35 2.88 9.95 8.70
C ASN A 35 2.28 8.95 9.71
N LEU A 36 2.31 9.23 11.03
CA LEU A 36 1.62 8.45 12.06
C LEU A 36 0.10 8.44 11.88
N ILE A 37 -0.46 9.51 11.31
CA ILE A 37 -1.90 9.70 11.11
C ILE A 37 -2.28 9.80 9.62
N GLY A 38 -1.36 9.42 8.72
CA GLY A 38 -1.63 9.37 7.28
C GLY A 38 -1.88 10.73 6.61
N LYS A 39 -1.35 11.84 7.14
CA LYS A 39 -1.64 13.20 6.62
C LYS A 39 -0.56 13.74 5.69
N GLY A 40 -1.00 14.40 4.62
CA GLY A 40 -0.14 15.18 3.72
C GLY A 40 0.35 16.50 4.33
N SER A 41 1.36 17.11 3.71
CA SER A 41 1.89 18.41 4.14
C SER A 41 0.84 19.52 4.01
N GLY A 42 0.71 20.37 5.04
CA GLY A 42 -0.22 21.51 5.02
C GLY A 42 -1.70 21.14 5.15
N VAL A 43 -2.02 19.87 5.37
CA VAL A 43 -3.39 19.41 5.61
C VAL A 43 -3.79 19.72 7.05
N GLN A 44 -5.05 20.11 7.25
CA GLN A 44 -5.60 20.29 8.59
C GLN A 44 -5.59 18.96 9.37
N MET A 45 -5.11 19.03 10.60
CA MET A 45 -5.01 17.90 11.53
C MET A 45 -5.79 18.21 12.80
N SER A 46 -6.39 17.19 13.41
CA SER A 46 -7.04 17.26 14.72
C SER A 46 -6.23 16.50 15.75
N PHE A 47 -6.17 17.01 16.99
CA PHE A 47 -5.54 16.30 18.11
C PHE A 47 -6.16 14.93 18.39
N SER A 48 -7.45 14.76 18.06
CA SER A 48 -8.15 13.47 18.22
C SER A 48 -7.56 12.36 17.35
N GLU A 49 -6.90 12.69 16.24
CA GLU A 49 -6.36 11.71 15.28
C GLU A 49 -5.09 11.02 15.80
N TRP A 50 -4.42 11.61 16.81
CA TRP A 50 -3.15 11.10 17.33
C TRP A 50 -3.29 10.07 18.44
N TYR A 51 -4.44 10.05 19.13
CA TYR A 51 -4.69 9.09 20.20
C TYR A 51 -4.77 7.67 19.62
N GLY A 52 -3.88 6.78 20.07
CA GLY A 52 -3.78 5.43 19.52
C GLY A 52 -3.04 5.32 18.19
N ALA A 53 -2.55 6.43 17.60
CA ALA A 53 -1.72 6.37 16.41
C ALA A 53 -0.37 5.70 16.73
N SER A 54 0.18 4.94 15.78
CA SER A 54 1.45 4.24 15.96
C SER A 54 2.32 4.43 14.73
N ALA A 55 3.64 4.50 14.91
CA ALA A 55 4.51 4.30 13.76
C ALA A 55 4.24 2.90 13.29
N SER A 56 3.85 2.80 12.02
CA SER A 56 3.82 1.53 11.34
C SER A 56 5.23 0.95 11.43
N THR A 57 5.48 0.07 12.39
CA THR A 57 6.52 -0.94 12.22
C THR A 57 6.16 -1.66 10.92
N PRO A 58 7.12 -1.93 10.01
CA PRO A 58 6.82 -2.82 8.92
C PRO A 58 6.23 -4.09 9.55
N ASN A 59 5.08 -4.56 9.10
CA ASN A 59 4.44 -5.77 9.64
C ASN A 59 5.24 -7.03 9.23
N GLY A 60 6.57 -6.98 9.31
CA GLY A 60 7.53 -8.00 8.88
C GLY A 60 7.57 -8.27 7.37
N SER A 61 6.69 -7.64 6.59
CA SER A 61 6.44 -8.04 5.21
C SER A 61 7.30 -7.25 4.25
N SER A 62 8.26 -7.92 3.62
CA SER A 62 9.01 -7.39 2.50
C SER A 62 8.80 -8.25 1.27
N ILE A 63 8.70 -7.62 0.10
CA ILE A 63 8.76 -8.33 -1.17
C ILE A 63 10.11 -8.05 -1.82
N THR A 64 10.63 -9.02 -2.53
CA THR A 64 11.65 -8.74 -3.54
C THR A 64 10.92 -8.42 -4.84
N CYS A 65 11.10 -7.23 -5.35
CA CYS A 65 10.52 -6.84 -6.63
C CYS A 65 11.26 -7.50 -7.78
N GLY A 66 10.52 -7.84 -8.82
CA GLY A 66 11.05 -8.21 -10.13
C GLY A 66 10.33 -7.44 -11.23
N SER A 67 10.66 -7.77 -12.47
CA SER A 67 9.98 -7.21 -13.63
C SER A 67 9.79 -8.23 -14.74
N TYR A 68 8.73 -8.02 -15.52
CA TYR A 68 8.40 -8.79 -16.71
C TYR A 68 7.84 -7.85 -17.78
N SER A 69 8.33 -7.97 -19.01
CA SER A 69 7.89 -7.14 -20.14
C SER A 69 7.27 -8.02 -21.22
N THR A 70 6.12 -7.57 -21.74
CA THR A 70 5.50 -8.18 -22.91
C THR A 70 5.97 -7.48 -24.19
N THR A 71 5.90 -8.21 -25.31
CA THR A 71 6.25 -7.70 -26.65
C THR A 71 4.99 -7.53 -27.49
N GLY A 72 4.99 -6.56 -28.43
CA GLY A 72 3.91 -6.36 -29.40
C GLY A 72 3.24 -4.99 -29.29
N LYS A 73 2.09 -4.84 -29.97
CA LYS A 73 1.36 -3.56 -30.09
C LYS A 73 0.92 -2.94 -28.75
N TYR A 74 0.72 -3.79 -27.74
CA TYR A 74 0.33 -3.39 -26.38
C TYR A 74 1.38 -3.82 -25.35
N ALA A 75 2.66 -3.70 -25.70
CA ALA A 75 3.78 -4.00 -24.81
C ALA A 75 3.63 -3.25 -23.48
N ALA A 76 3.78 -3.97 -22.38
CA ALA A 76 3.72 -3.45 -21.02
C ALA A 76 4.86 -4.03 -20.19
N THR A 77 5.38 -3.24 -19.27
CA THR A 77 6.35 -3.69 -18.26
C THR A 77 5.68 -3.71 -16.90
N TYR A 78 5.60 -4.90 -16.32
CA TYR A 78 5.11 -5.17 -14.98
C TYR A 78 6.27 -5.12 -14.00
N LYS A 79 6.06 -4.49 -12.83
CA LYS A 79 7.06 -4.30 -11.77
C LYS A 79 6.45 -4.55 -10.41
N GLY A 80 7.11 -5.33 -9.57
CA GLY A 80 6.65 -5.68 -8.24
C GLY A 80 6.73 -7.17 -7.95
N TYR A 81 5.71 -7.70 -7.29
CA TYR A 81 5.56 -9.12 -6.99
C TYR A 81 4.28 -9.66 -7.63
N ALA A 82 4.35 -10.81 -8.27
CA ALA A 82 3.19 -11.57 -8.70
C ALA A 82 3.55 -13.05 -8.76
N ASP A 83 2.71 -13.88 -8.16
CA ASP A 83 2.76 -15.31 -8.38
C ASP A 83 2.37 -15.65 -9.83
N SER A 84 2.83 -16.80 -10.32
CA SER A 84 2.39 -17.46 -11.54
C SER A 84 0.86 -17.51 -11.71
N ILE A 85 0.11 -17.63 -10.61
CA ILE A 85 -1.36 -17.68 -10.64
C ILE A 85 -2.02 -16.31 -10.91
N ALA A 86 -1.27 -15.21 -10.88
CA ALA A 86 -1.78 -13.86 -11.15
C ALA A 86 -2.10 -13.59 -12.63
N GLY A 87 -1.83 -14.54 -13.54
CA GLY A 87 -2.21 -14.43 -14.96
C GLY A 87 -1.35 -13.49 -15.80
N LEU A 88 -0.18 -13.05 -15.31
CA LEU A 88 0.73 -12.16 -16.03
C LEU A 88 1.56 -12.84 -17.15
N GLY A 89 1.45 -14.15 -17.32
CA GLY A 89 2.29 -14.93 -18.25
C GLY A 89 3.66 -15.31 -17.67
N SER A 90 4.16 -14.58 -16.67
CA SER A 90 5.33 -14.94 -15.86
C SER A 90 5.16 -14.45 -14.42
N ALA A 91 5.67 -15.22 -13.46
CA ALA A 91 5.86 -14.71 -12.11
C ALA A 91 6.90 -13.58 -12.11
N ILE A 92 6.74 -12.61 -11.20
CA ILE A 92 7.72 -11.54 -10.97
C ILE A 92 8.01 -11.42 -9.47
N GLY A 93 9.27 -11.17 -9.14
CA GLY A 93 9.69 -10.97 -7.76
C GLY A 93 9.49 -12.21 -6.88
N SER A 94 9.54 -12.01 -5.56
CA SER A 94 9.25 -13.05 -4.57
C SER A 94 8.71 -12.44 -3.28
N TYR A 95 7.91 -13.23 -2.56
CA TYR A 95 7.43 -12.90 -1.23
C TYR A 95 7.40 -14.20 -0.41
N THR A 96 8.25 -14.30 0.60
CA THR A 96 8.51 -15.57 1.32
C THR A 96 7.26 -16.12 2.00
N ASP A 97 6.50 -15.27 2.69
CA ASP A 97 5.39 -15.73 3.53
C ASP A 97 4.03 -15.56 2.86
N ARG A 98 3.99 -14.84 1.72
CA ARG A 98 2.79 -14.48 0.93
C ARG A 98 1.63 -13.87 1.71
N THR A 99 1.79 -13.60 3.00
CA THR A 99 0.69 -13.22 3.87
C THR A 99 0.98 -11.91 4.55
N PHE A 100 -0.04 -11.06 4.63
CA PHE A 100 0.01 -9.82 5.39
C PHE A 100 -1.15 -9.78 6.36
N THR A 101 -0.91 -9.19 7.54
CA THR A 101 -1.92 -9.08 8.60
C THR A 101 -2.25 -7.62 8.85
N VAL A 102 -3.55 -7.29 8.81
CA VAL A 102 -4.09 -5.96 9.13
C VAL A 102 -5.31 -6.15 10.02
N ASN A 103 -5.38 -5.39 11.11
CA ASN A 103 -6.49 -5.45 12.09
C ASN A 103 -6.80 -6.88 12.59
N GLY A 104 -5.75 -7.69 12.81
CA GLY A 104 -5.88 -9.07 13.30
C GLY A 104 -6.41 -10.08 12.27
N LYS A 105 -6.59 -9.67 11.00
CA LYS A 105 -6.95 -10.55 9.88
C LYS A 105 -5.74 -10.76 8.99
N THR A 106 -5.49 -12.02 8.63
CA THR A 106 -4.40 -12.40 7.71
C THR A 106 -4.98 -12.64 6.33
N PHE A 107 -4.35 -12.03 5.32
CA PHE A 107 -4.70 -12.16 3.91
C PHE A 107 -3.53 -12.75 3.14
N ASP A 108 -3.84 -13.66 2.21
CA ASP A 108 -2.86 -14.21 1.28
C ASP A 108 -2.79 -13.34 0.03
N LEU A 109 -1.61 -12.75 -0.19
CA LEU A 109 -1.27 -11.88 -1.31
C LEU A 109 -0.82 -12.72 -2.49
N ILE A 110 -1.57 -12.63 -3.58
CA ILE A 110 -1.24 -13.27 -4.84
C ILE A 110 -0.32 -12.40 -5.68
N ALA A 111 -0.59 -11.09 -5.71
CA ALA A 111 0.20 -10.16 -6.47
C ALA A 111 0.05 -8.73 -5.96
N ILE A 112 1.11 -7.96 -6.08
CA ILE A 112 1.12 -6.51 -5.99
C ILE A 112 2.11 -5.96 -7.01
N TYR A 113 1.59 -5.31 -8.05
CA TYR A 113 2.42 -4.81 -9.13
C TYR A 113 1.87 -3.53 -9.73
N SER A 114 2.76 -2.82 -10.39
CA SER A 114 2.45 -1.70 -11.28
C SER A 114 2.80 -2.09 -12.71
N ASN A 115 2.06 -1.58 -13.70
CA ASN A 115 2.47 -1.71 -15.10
C ASN A 115 2.63 -0.36 -15.77
N THR A 116 3.68 -0.25 -16.60
CA THR A 116 3.88 0.85 -17.54
C THR A 116 3.64 0.36 -18.96
N GLY A 117 2.99 1.16 -19.81
CA GLY A 117 2.60 0.74 -21.15
C GLY A 117 1.31 -0.08 -21.16
N GLY A 118 1.11 -0.88 -22.21
CA GLY A 118 -0.17 -1.54 -22.47
C GLY A 118 -1.25 -0.56 -22.93
N ILE A 119 -2.51 -0.97 -22.80
CA ILE A 119 -3.66 -0.09 -23.10
C ILE A 119 -3.81 0.96 -21.99
N PHE A 120 -3.57 0.56 -20.74
CA PHE A 120 -3.67 1.41 -19.56
C PHE A 120 -2.56 1.10 -18.56
N GLN A 121 -2.07 2.14 -17.89
CA GLN A 121 -1.20 1.99 -16.73
C GLN A 121 -2.06 1.71 -15.49
N SER A 122 -1.67 0.73 -14.70
CA SER A 122 -2.41 0.34 -13.51
C SER A 122 -1.51 0.02 -12.33
N HIS A 123 -2.07 0.13 -11.15
CA HIS A 123 -1.59 -0.54 -9.96
C HIS A 123 -2.60 -1.58 -9.55
N THR A 124 -2.12 -2.80 -9.35
CA THR A 124 -2.98 -3.95 -9.15
C THR A 124 -2.55 -4.71 -7.89
N ILE A 125 -3.54 -5.10 -7.09
CA ILE A 125 -3.37 -6.01 -5.96
C ILE A 125 -4.38 -7.16 -6.07
N LEU A 126 -3.90 -8.37 -5.80
CA LEU A 126 -4.71 -9.58 -5.79
C LEU A 126 -4.57 -10.27 -4.43
N ILE A 127 -5.69 -10.66 -3.84
CA ILE A 127 -5.70 -11.49 -2.62
C ILE A 127 -6.62 -12.70 -2.82
N THR A 128 -6.32 -13.79 -2.14
CA THR A 128 -7.13 -15.02 -2.17
C THR A 128 -8.51 -14.79 -1.54
N GLY A 129 -9.55 -15.40 -2.13
CA GLY A 129 -10.92 -15.34 -1.65
C GLY A 129 -11.85 -14.50 -2.52
N ASN A 130 -13.14 -14.52 -2.19
CA ASN A 130 -14.19 -13.81 -2.92
C ASN A 130 -14.63 -12.56 -2.15
N TYR A 131 -14.31 -11.39 -2.71
CA TYR A 131 -14.74 -10.09 -2.20
C TYR A 131 -15.35 -9.22 -3.30
N ALA A 132 -15.98 -9.84 -4.30
CA ALA A 132 -16.54 -9.17 -5.47
C ALA A 132 -17.37 -7.94 -5.10
N GLY A 133 -17.13 -6.81 -5.79
CA GLY A 133 -17.87 -5.56 -5.58
C GLY A 133 -17.47 -4.77 -4.33
N GLN A 134 -16.54 -5.26 -3.50
CA GLN A 134 -16.08 -4.55 -2.31
C GLN A 134 -14.83 -3.72 -2.61
N SER A 135 -14.61 -2.63 -1.87
CA SER A 135 -13.34 -1.89 -1.94
C SER A 135 -12.27 -2.62 -1.14
N LEU A 136 -11.00 -2.39 -1.48
CA LEU A 136 -9.90 -3.05 -0.77
C LEU A 136 -9.90 -2.63 0.70
N GLN A 137 -10.11 -1.33 0.95
CA GLN A 137 -10.17 -0.77 2.29
C GLN A 137 -11.32 -1.37 3.11
N SER A 138 -12.50 -1.63 2.52
CA SER A 138 -13.61 -2.23 3.27
C SER A 138 -13.32 -3.68 3.68
N VAL A 139 -12.58 -4.43 2.85
CA VAL A 139 -12.23 -5.83 3.13
C VAL A 139 -11.12 -5.94 4.17
N THR A 140 -10.06 -5.17 3.98
CA THR A 140 -8.79 -5.36 4.68
C THR A 140 -8.55 -4.33 5.77
N GLY A 141 -9.22 -3.17 5.71
CA GLY A 141 -8.86 -1.99 6.51
C GLY A 141 -7.52 -1.39 6.13
N PHE A 142 -6.95 -1.76 4.98
CA PHE A 142 -5.70 -1.19 4.48
C PHE A 142 -5.98 0.16 3.80
N ARG A 143 -5.14 1.17 4.07
CA ARG A 143 -5.20 2.51 3.46
C ARG A 143 -4.13 2.69 2.39
N TYR A 144 -2.86 2.48 2.72
CA TYR A 144 -1.75 2.72 1.79
C TYR A 144 -0.55 1.79 2.01
N LEU A 145 0.21 1.58 0.94
CA LEU A 145 1.48 0.88 0.90
C LEU A 145 2.58 1.91 0.70
N ARG A 146 3.63 1.82 1.51
CA ARG A 146 4.80 2.70 1.41
C ARG A 146 6.07 1.90 1.14
N ASN A 147 7.00 2.56 0.45
CA ASN A 147 8.41 2.19 0.39
C ASN A 147 9.23 3.38 0.90
N GLY A 148 9.73 3.29 2.13
CA GLY A 148 10.26 4.47 2.83
C GLY A 148 9.19 5.56 2.92
N SER A 149 9.51 6.76 2.43
CA SER A 149 8.59 7.92 2.44
C SER A 149 7.63 7.99 1.24
N ALA A 150 7.77 7.11 0.24
CA ALA A 150 6.97 7.15 -0.98
C ALA A 150 5.71 6.27 -0.88
N TYR A 151 4.56 6.81 -1.32
CA TYR A 151 3.35 6.02 -1.53
C TYR A 151 3.45 5.24 -2.84
N VAL A 152 3.30 3.93 -2.72
CA VAL A 152 3.40 2.98 -3.83
C VAL A 152 2.02 2.45 -4.22
N PHE A 153 1.08 2.42 -3.26
CA PHE A 153 -0.28 1.98 -3.49
C PHE A 153 -1.22 2.64 -2.47
N ASP A 154 -2.43 3.03 -2.87
CA ASP A 154 -3.44 3.68 -2.02
C ASP A 154 -4.79 3.00 -2.24
N SER A 155 -5.31 2.26 -1.27
CA SER A 155 -6.60 1.52 -1.31
C SER A 155 -7.86 2.29 -1.72
N GLN A 156 -7.83 3.63 -1.76
CA GLN A 156 -8.91 4.50 -2.23
C GLN A 156 -8.65 5.02 -3.65
N PHE A 157 -7.86 4.30 -4.46
CA PHE A 157 -7.72 4.66 -5.87
C PHE A 157 -9.09 4.75 -6.55
N ASN A 158 -9.24 5.82 -7.33
CA ASN A 158 -10.36 5.99 -8.23
C ASN A 158 -10.02 5.44 -9.60
N ASP A 159 -11.04 5.09 -10.38
CA ASP A 159 -10.89 4.81 -11.80
C ASP A 159 -10.58 6.10 -12.59
N TYR A 160 -10.39 5.97 -13.91
CA TYR A 160 -10.13 7.11 -14.79
C TYR A 160 -11.27 8.15 -14.84
N LEU A 161 -12.45 7.82 -14.32
CA LEU A 161 -13.63 8.67 -14.21
C LEU A 161 -13.81 9.26 -12.80
N GLY A 162 -12.92 8.94 -11.86
CA GLY A 162 -13.01 9.42 -10.48
C GLY A 162 -13.93 8.59 -9.58
N ASN A 163 -14.43 7.43 -10.04
CA ASN A 163 -15.25 6.54 -9.22
C ASN A 163 -14.38 5.67 -8.31
N ALA A 164 -14.89 5.37 -7.12
CA ALA A 164 -14.24 4.41 -6.23
C ALA A 164 -14.14 3.03 -6.90
N MET A 165 -12.93 2.49 -6.96
CA MET A 165 -12.65 1.17 -7.53
C MET A 165 -13.23 0.04 -6.67
N THR A 166 -14.02 -0.83 -7.30
CA THR A 166 -14.51 -2.07 -6.70
C THR A 166 -13.80 -3.28 -7.26
N SER A 167 -13.81 -4.36 -6.49
CA SER A 167 -13.08 -5.57 -6.85
C SER A 167 -13.77 -6.43 -7.93
N ILE A 168 -12.96 -7.26 -8.60
CA ILE A 168 -13.43 -8.31 -9.51
C ILE A 168 -12.94 -9.66 -9.01
N TYR A 169 -13.84 -10.64 -8.85
CA TYR A 169 -13.52 -11.99 -8.42
C TYR A 169 -13.29 -12.92 -9.61
N ASN A 170 -12.19 -13.67 -9.59
CA ASN A 170 -11.91 -14.76 -10.51
C ASN A 170 -12.20 -16.10 -9.83
N SER A 171 -13.32 -16.72 -10.20
CA SER A 171 -13.77 -17.99 -9.61
C SER A 171 -12.89 -19.19 -9.99
N SER A 172 -12.20 -19.14 -11.14
CA SER A 172 -11.35 -20.24 -11.60
C SER A 172 -10.04 -20.33 -10.82
N GLN A 173 -9.54 -19.19 -10.33
CA GLN A 173 -8.27 -19.11 -9.61
C GLN A 173 -8.43 -18.70 -8.13
N ASN A 174 -9.68 -18.48 -7.70
CA ASN A 174 -10.08 -18.14 -6.33
C ASN A 174 -9.35 -16.91 -5.74
N PHE A 175 -9.25 -15.83 -6.52
CA PHE A 175 -8.73 -14.56 -6.03
C PHE A 175 -9.62 -13.39 -6.43
N THR A 176 -9.49 -12.31 -5.67
CA THR A 176 -10.13 -11.04 -5.95
C THR A 176 -9.08 -10.00 -6.32
N THR A 177 -9.37 -9.21 -7.35
CA THR A 177 -8.48 -8.19 -7.93
C THR A 177 -9.01 -6.79 -7.66
N TRP A 178 -8.13 -5.88 -7.27
CA TRP A 178 -8.35 -4.43 -7.33
C TRP A 178 -7.28 -3.81 -8.22
N SER A 179 -7.69 -3.05 -9.25
CA SER A 179 -6.77 -2.48 -10.24
C SER A 179 -7.08 -1.01 -10.53
N GLY A 180 -6.35 -0.09 -9.91
CA GLY A 180 -6.54 1.34 -10.16
C GLY A 180 -5.93 1.75 -11.50
N ILE A 181 -6.74 2.26 -12.42
CA ILE A 181 -6.30 2.74 -13.74
C ILE A 181 -6.01 4.24 -13.66
N SER A 182 -4.76 4.63 -13.92
CA SER A 182 -4.36 6.04 -13.99
C SER A 182 -4.40 6.51 -15.44
N SER A 183 -5.27 7.48 -15.76
CA SER A 183 -5.27 8.19 -17.05
C SER A 183 -4.26 9.35 -17.08
N THR A 184 -3.85 9.86 -15.92
CA THR A 184 -2.85 10.92 -15.78
C THR A 184 -1.79 10.52 -14.76
N ASN A 185 -0.54 10.56 -15.23
CA ASN A 185 0.70 10.12 -14.61
C ASN A 185 1.14 10.97 -13.39
N THR A 186 0.22 11.28 -12.47
CA THR A 186 0.48 12.20 -11.36
C THR A 186 0.25 11.50 -10.02
N SER A 187 1.37 11.22 -9.35
CA SER A 187 1.57 10.94 -7.92
C SER A 187 1.35 9.53 -7.36
N ILE A 188 1.61 8.45 -8.10
CA ILE A 188 1.86 7.13 -7.48
C ILE A 188 3.24 6.63 -7.93
N SER A 189 4.15 6.43 -6.97
CA SER A 189 5.48 5.93 -7.26
C SER A 189 5.38 4.49 -7.72
N GLN A 190 5.86 4.17 -8.92
CA GLN A 190 5.91 2.80 -9.41
C GLN A 190 6.73 1.91 -8.46
N LEU A 191 6.38 0.62 -8.43
CA LEU A 191 7.23 -0.38 -7.79
C LEU A 191 8.56 -0.48 -8.56
N PRO A 192 9.69 -0.69 -7.85
CA PRO A 192 10.98 -0.85 -8.49
C PRO A 192 11.02 -2.14 -9.32
N THR A 193 11.93 -2.20 -10.29
CA THR A 193 12.13 -3.39 -11.14
C THR A 193 12.92 -4.50 -10.44
N SER A 194 13.58 -4.19 -9.32
CA SER A 194 14.43 -5.09 -8.55
C SER A 194 14.58 -4.59 -7.10
N GLY A 195 15.14 -5.44 -6.25
CA GLY A 195 15.46 -5.11 -4.86
C GLY A 195 14.31 -5.38 -3.89
N THR A 196 14.61 -5.25 -2.61
CA THR A 196 13.64 -5.50 -1.54
C THR A 196 12.88 -4.22 -1.22
N VAL A 197 11.55 -4.32 -1.22
CA VAL A 197 10.66 -3.27 -0.75
C VAL A 197 10.01 -3.73 0.53
N ASN A 198 10.27 -2.99 1.61
CA ASN A 198 9.58 -3.20 2.87
C ASN A 198 8.22 -2.51 2.79
N PHE A 199 7.19 -3.26 3.13
CA PHE A 199 5.83 -2.77 3.09
C PHE A 199 5.29 -2.48 4.47
N TYR A 200 4.59 -1.36 4.54
CA TYR A 200 3.83 -0.91 5.68
C TYR A 200 2.36 -1.03 5.29
N TRP A 201 1.73 -2.08 5.78
CA TRP A 201 0.29 -2.25 5.64
C TRP A 201 -0.35 -1.48 6.80
N SER A 202 -0.78 -0.24 6.56
CA SER A 202 -1.50 0.55 7.57
C SER A 202 -2.98 0.69 7.21
N ASN A 203 -3.80 1.01 8.21
CA ASN A 203 -5.08 1.69 8.01
C ASN A 203 -4.87 3.21 7.90
#